data_AF-A0A1H0CCG6-F1
#
_entry.id   AF-A0A1H0CCG6-F1
#
_cell.length_a   1.000
_cell.length_b   1.000
_cell.length_c   1.000
_cell.angle_alpha   90.00
_cell.angle_beta   90.00
_cell.angle_gamma   90.00
#
_symmetry.space_group_name_H-M   'P 1'
#
loop_
_entity.id
_entity.type
_entity.pdbx_description
1 polymer ?
#
loop_
_entity_poly.entity_id
_entity_poly.type
_entity_poly.pdbx_seq_one_letter_code
_entity_poly.pdbx_strand_id
1 'polypeptide(L)'
;MQQKDIDQAHQEQVAAANQAHQERVATATEADAAERRVTELYTKAVEQLGSDKAPVRLGGMYALERLAQNVPEQRQTIVNVLCAYLRMPYAPVAVSSASVHDPAPPATGEDAIPAGEQHSNLRGTAAPRQHAEHHEQERQVRLTAQRILTAHLNTGNDPEHPVETFWPDIDLDLTGATLLDFDFTGCRASNAHFTQAQFHGGAGFHEVIFDSKAGFNEALFHGDVEFNGVQFREIVEFSGVRFYCDASFHRAHFHGNVGFYGAQFRGSAGFHGVRFHGNVGFNGAQFHDRAGFYEARFDGGAVFNEARFDGDAGFHEAQSHGPVGFSGVKFHGDVGFYEAHFHGNVGFYGAQFRGSAGFHGVRFHGNVGFNGAQFHGMIGFDGVQVDKRIEFEGVRVRVDMAHSARREWPGGYVIRGAASDEETHIDGAEGTWGHLLRTDES
;
A
#
# COMPACT_ATOMS: atom_id res chain seq x y z
N MET A 1 -78.01 -20.42 -29.63
CA MET A 1 -76.78 -19.69 -29.98
C MET A 1 -75.92 -19.50 -28.74
N GLN A 2 -76.44 -18.88 -27.66
CA GLN A 2 -75.69 -18.59 -26.42
C GLN A 2 -74.91 -19.74 -25.75
N GLN A 3 -75.44 -20.97 -25.64
CA GLN A 3 -74.72 -22.07 -24.97
C GLN A 3 -73.45 -22.48 -25.73
N LYS A 4 -73.51 -22.47 -27.06
CA LYS A 4 -72.40 -22.87 -27.92
C LYS A 4 -71.25 -21.86 -27.84
N ASP A 5 -71.58 -20.58 -27.70
CA ASP A 5 -70.61 -19.50 -27.55
C ASP A 5 -69.94 -19.54 -26.16
N ILE A 6 -70.68 -19.92 -25.10
CA ILE A 6 -70.14 -20.14 -23.75
C ILE A 6 -69.20 -21.35 -23.71
N ASP A 7 -69.61 -22.46 -24.32
CA ASP A 7 -68.79 -23.68 -24.37
C ASP A 7 -67.50 -23.45 -25.18
N GLN A 8 -67.59 -22.68 -26.28
CA GLN A 8 -66.43 -22.27 -27.07
C GLN A 8 -65.49 -21.36 -26.26
N ALA A 9 -66.01 -20.34 -25.58
CA ALA A 9 -65.20 -19.45 -24.74
C ALA A 9 -64.51 -20.20 -23.59
N HIS A 10 -65.18 -21.19 -22.99
CA HIS A 10 -64.58 -22.03 -21.95
C HIS A 10 -63.47 -22.94 -22.53
N GLN A 11 -63.69 -23.53 -23.71
CA GLN A 11 -62.66 -24.31 -24.40
C GLN A 11 -61.44 -23.48 -24.76
N GLU A 12 -61.64 -22.26 -25.27
CA GLU A 12 -60.56 -21.31 -25.57
C GLU A 12 -59.79 -20.92 -24.29
N GLN A 13 -60.49 -20.67 -23.18
CA GLN A 13 -59.85 -20.35 -21.90
C GLN A 13 -59.03 -21.52 -21.34
N VAL A 14 -59.54 -22.75 -21.43
CA VAL A 14 -58.81 -23.95 -20.98
C VAL A 14 -57.60 -24.22 -21.87
N ALA A 15 -57.74 -24.04 -23.19
CA ALA A 15 -56.62 -24.18 -24.12
C ALA A 15 -55.52 -23.15 -23.83
N ALA A 16 -55.88 -21.88 -23.61
CA ALA A 16 -54.95 -20.83 -23.24
C ALA A 16 -54.26 -21.10 -21.90
N ALA A 17 -54.99 -21.59 -20.90
CA ALA A 17 -54.42 -21.95 -19.60
C ALA A 17 -53.43 -23.12 -19.70
N ASN A 18 -53.75 -24.13 -20.52
CA ASN A 18 -52.88 -25.27 -20.78
C ASN A 18 -51.62 -24.85 -21.55
N GLN A 19 -51.75 -24.00 -22.56
CA GLN A 19 -50.61 -23.45 -23.30
C GLN A 19 -49.69 -22.66 -22.35
N ALA A 20 -50.24 -21.75 -21.54
CA ALA A 20 -49.46 -20.99 -20.57
C ALA A 20 -48.78 -21.89 -19.52
N HIS A 21 -49.41 -23.01 -19.14
CA HIS A 21 -48.77 -24.00 -18.26
C HIS A 21 -47.63 -24.75 -18.96
N GLN A 22 -47.84 -25.17 -20.21
CA GLN A 22 -46.80 -25.81 -21.02
C GLN A 22 -45.59 -24.89 -21.24
N GLU A 23 -45.83 -23.61 -21.53
CA GLU A 23 -44.77 -22.59 -21.67
C GLU A 23 -43.99 -22.43 -20.35
N ARG A 24 -44.68 -22.33 -19.20
CA ARG A 24 -44.02 -22.27 -17.89
C ARG A 24 -43.16 -23.50 -17.59
N VAL A 25 -43.66 -24.70 -17.90
CA VAL A 25 -42.92 -25.95 -17.69
C VAL A 25 -41.72 -26.04 -18.64
N ALA A 26 -41.87 -25.62 -19.89
CA ALA A 26 -40.77 -25.57 -20.85
C ALA A 26 -39.66 -24.60 -20.40
N THR A 27 -40.02 -23.38 -20.02
CA THR A 27 -39.06 -22.39 -19.49
C THR A 27 -38.35 -22.89 -18.22
N ALA A 28 -39.08 -23.53 -17.29
CA ALA A 28 -38.47 -24.11 -16.10
C ALA A 28 -37.50 -25.26 -16.44
N THR A 29 -37.86 -26.10 -17.41
CA THR A 29 -37.00 -27.21 -17.86
C THR A 29 -35.72 -26.70 -18.54
N GLU A 30 -35.84 -25.65 -19.37
CA GLU A 30 -34.70 -25.00 -20.01
C GLU A 30 -33.76 -24.35 -18.99
N ALA A 31 -34.32 -23.68 -17.97
CA ALA A 31 -33.56 -23.10 -16.87
C ALA A 31 -32.79 -24.18 -16.08
N ASP A 32 -33.48 -25.25 -15.66
CA ASP A 32 -32.85 -26.39 -14.96
C ASP A 32 -31.71 -27.03 -15.79
N ALA A 33 -31.90 -27.17 -17.10
CA ALA A 33 -30.89 -27.74 -18.00
C ALA A 33 -29.68 -26.79 -18.17
N ALA A 34 -29.91 -25.48 -18.21
CA ALA A 34 -28.85 -24.49 -18.25
C ALA A 34 -28.03 -24.49 -16.95
N GLU A 35 -28.68 -24.53 -15.79
CA GLU A 35 -28.03 -24.58 -14.47
C GLU A 35 -27.16 -25.84 -14.30
N ARG A 36 -27.67 -27.01 -14.72
CA ARG A 36 -26.90 -28.26 -14.72
C ARG A 36 -25.67 -28.16 -15.61
N ARG A 37 -25.80 -27.59 -16.82
CA ARG A 37 -24.67 -27.41 -17.74
C ARG A 37 -23.59 -26.49 -17.16
N VAL A 38 -23.99 -25.41 -16.50
CA VAL A 38 -23.07 -24.49 -15.80
C VAL A 38 -22.30 -25.23 -14.71
N THR A 39 -23.01 -26.02 -13.89
CA THR A 39 -22.40 -26.82 -12.83
C THR A 39 -21.40 -27.84 -13.37
N GLU A 40 -21.76 -28.57 -14.43
CA GLU A 40 -20.87 -29.56 -15.07
C GLU A 40 -19.60 -28.93 -15.65
N LEU A 41 -19.74 -27.77 -16.33
CA LEU A 41 -18.59 -27.04 -16.88
C LEU A 41 -17.68 -26.51 -15.77
N TYR A 42 -18.26 -25.98 -14.70
CA TYR A 42 -17.52 -25.54 -13.52
C TYR A 42 -16.74 -26.70 -12.89
N THR A 43 -17.40 -27.81 -12.54
CA THR A 43 -16.76 -28.97 -11.91
C THR A 43 -15.63 -29.51 -12.78
N LYS A 44 -15.84 -29.63 -14.09
CA LYS A 44 -14.80 -30.10 -15.02
C LYS A 44 -13.60 -29.16 -15.08
N ALA A 45 -13.82 -27.85 -15.09
CA ALA A 45 -12.73 -26.88 -15.14
C ALA A 45 -11.92 -26.85 -13.84
N VAL A 46 -12.58 -26.97 -12.68
CA VAL A 46 -11.92 -27.12 -11.38
C VAL A 46 -11.13 -28.44 -11.29
N GLU A 47 -11.67 -29.54 -11.80
CA GLU A 47 -10.93 -30.82 -11.88
C GLU A 47 -9.66 -30.68 -12.73
N GLN A 48 -9.76 -30.00 -13.88
CA GLN A 48 -8.61 -29.72 -14.75
C GLN A 48 -7.52 -28.90 -14.05
N LEU A 49 -7.92 -27.99 -13.15
CA LEU A 49 -7.00 -27.16 -12.38
C LEU A 49 -6.15 -27.97 -11.38
N GLY A 50 -6.66 -29.11 -10.92
CA GLY A 50 -5.94 -30.05 -10.04
C GLY A 50 -4.96 -30.99 -10.75
N SER A 51 -4.81 -30.87 -12.07
CA SER A 51 -3.93 -31.75 -12.86
C SER A 51 -2.45 -31.44 -12.67
N ASP A 52 -1.59 -32.47 -12.62
CA ASP A 52 -0.13 -32.30 -12.62
C ASP A 52 0.41 -31.67 -13.91
N LYS A 53 -0.38 -31.71 -15.00
CA LYS A 53 0.02 -31.20 -16.32
C LYS A 53 -0.41 -29.75 -16.51
N ALA A 54 0.55 -28.83 -16.59
CA ALA A 54 0.26 -27.40 -16.81
C ALA A 54 -0.65 -27.12 -18.02
N PRO A 55 -0.52 -27.77 -19.20
CA PRO A 55 -1.45 -27.55 -20.31
C PRO A 55 -2.91 -27.85 -19.96
N VAL A 56 -3.18 -28.83 -19.09
CA VAL A 56 -4.53 -29.17 -18.62
C VAL A 56 -5.02 -28.10 -17.65
N ARG A 57 -4.18 -27.64 -16.71
CA ARG A 57 -4.50 -26.55 -15.79
C ARG A 57 -4.85 -25.25 -16.54
N LEU A 58 -4.06 -24.89 -17.55
CA LEU A 58 -4.32 -23.74 -18.42
C LEU A 58 -5.67 -23.88 -19.14
N GLY A 59 -6.00 -25.07 -19.65
CA GLY A 59 -7.32 -25.35 -20.22
C GLY A 59 -8.46 -25.13 -19.23
N GLY A 60 -8.26 -25.53 -17.96
CA GLY A 60 -9.18 -25.26 -16.85
C GLY A 60 -9.36 -23.76 -16.59
N MET A 61 -8.28 -22.99 -16.54
CA MET A 61 -8.33 -21.53 -16.33
C MET A 61 -9.18 -20.82 -17.39
N TYR A 62 -8.94 -21.09 -18.68
CA TYR A 62 -9.71 -20.49 -19.77
C TYR A 62 -11.17 -20.98 -19.81
N ALA A 63 -11.42 -22.22 -19.37
CA ALA A 63 -12.79 -22.72 -19.24
C ALA A 63 -13.56 -21.98 -18.12
N LEU A 64 -12.90 -21.70 -16.99
CA LEU A 64 -13.44 -20.89 -15.91
C LEU A 64 -13.68 -19.44 -16.35
N GLU A 65 -12.69 -18.79 -16.98
CA GLU A 65 -12.83 -17.43 -17.52
C GLU A 65 -14.05 -17.30 -18.43
N ARG A 66 -14.17 -18.20 -19.42
CA ARG A 66 -15.32 -18.21 -20.33
C ARG A 66 -16.64 -18.45 -19.61
N LEU A 67 -16.65 -19.27 -18.55
CA LEU A 67 -17.86 -19.48 -17.75
C LEU A 67 -18.27 -18.21 -17.01
N ALA A 68 -17.31 -17.51 -16.38
CA ALA A 68 -17.54 -16.24 -15.69
C ALA A 68 -18.00 -15.12 -16.65
N GLN A 69 -17.45 -15.09 -17.86
CA GLN A 69 -17.85 -14.10 -18.86
C GLN A 69 -19.30 -14.31 -19.32
N ASN A 70 -19.73 -15.56 -19.51
CA ASN A 70 -21.08 -15.88 -20.00
C ASN A 70 -22.14 -15.96 -18.90
N VAL A 71 -21.74 -16.19 -17.65
CA VAL A 71 -22.64 -16.38 -16.51
C VAL A 71 -22.23 -15.43 -15.38
N PRO A 72 -22.75 -14.18 -15.37
CA PRO A 72 -22.33 -13.15 -14.42
C PRO A 72 -22.43 -13.56 -12.95
N GLU A 73 -23.44 -14.36 -12.59
CA GLU A 73 -23.65 -14.89 -11.23
C GLU A 73 -22.49 -15.77 -10.74
N GLN A 74 -21.68 -16.32 -11.65
CA GLN A 74 -20.54 -17.17 -11.32
C GLN A 74 -19.21 -16.42 -11.22
N ARG A 75 -19.17 -15.12 -11.56
CA ARG A 75 -17.92 -14.35 -11.61
C ARG A 75 -17.17 -14.38 -10.29
N GLN A 76 -17.83 -14.05 -9.17
CA GLN A 76 -17.20 -14.05 -7.86
C GLN A 76 -16.72 -15.46 -7.46
N THR A 77 -17.54 -16.50 -7.70
CA THR A 77 -17.14 -17.89 -7.43
C THR A 77 -15.87 -18.27 -8.19
N ILE A 78 -15.78 -17.88 -9.46
CA ILE A 78 -14.63 -18.16 -10.32
C ILE A 78 -13.40 -17.36 -9.88
N VAL A 79 -13.57 -16.08 -9.58
CA VAL A 79 -12.50 -15.25 -9.00
C VAL A 79 -11.97 -15.85 -7.71
N ASN A 80 -12.85 -16.38 -6.84
CA ASN A 80 -12.44 -17.05 -5.60
C ASN A 80 -11.58 -18.30 -5.87
N VAL A 81 -11.88 -19.07 -6.92
CA VAL A 81 -11.06 -20.23 -7.33
C VAL A 81 -9.69 -19.78 -7.84
N LEU A 82 -9.62 -18.74 -8.68
CA LEU A 82 -8.37 -18.19 -9.19
C LEU A 82 -7.50 -17.64 -8.05
N CYS A 83 -8.11 -16.90 -7.12
CA CYS A 83 -7.45 -16.40 -5.92
C CYS A 83 -6.96 -17.53 -5.01
N ALA A 84 -7.77 -18.56 -4.78
CA ALA A 84 -7.37 -19.74 -4.02
C ALA A 84 -6.16 -20.45 -4.66
N TYR A 85 -6.13 -20.55 -5.99
CA TYR A 85 -4.98 -21.10 -6.70
C TYR A 85 -3.71 -20.26 -6.47
N LEU A 86 -3.80 -18.93 -6.58
CA LEU A 86 -2.67 -18.02 -6.38
C LEU A 86 -2.12 -18.03 -4.94
N ARG A 87 -3.00 -18.29 -3.97
CA ARG A 87 -2.61 -18.46 -2.55
C ARG A 87 -1.91 -19.78 -2.23
N MET A 88 -1.90 -20.75 -3.14
CA MET A 88 -1.12 -21.97 -2.92
C MET A 88 0.38 -21.66 -2.83
N PRO A 89 1.17 -22.38 -2.02
CA PRO A 89 2.59 -22.11 -1.84
C PRO A 89 3.38 -22.04 -3.16
N TYR A 90 4.20 -21.00 -3.31
CA TYR A 90 5.10 -20.84 -4.45
C TYR A 90 6.32 -20.02 -4.05
N ALA A 91 7.50 -20.58 -4.27
CA ALA A 91 8.77 -19.91 -4.04
C ALA A 91 9.37 -19.53 -5.41
N PRO A 92 9.40 -18.25 -5.80
CA PRO A 92 9.95 -17.84 -7.08
C PRO A 92 11.45 -18.15 -7.12
N VAL A 93 11.96 -18.61 -8.27
CA VAL A 93 13.42 -18.77 -8.45
C VAL A 93 14.01 -17.37 -8.42
N ALA A 94 14.91 -17.11 -7.47
CA ALA A 94 15.63 -15.86 -7.39
C ALA A 94 16.42 -15.64 -8.69
N VAL A 95 15.98 -14.71 -9.52
CA VAL A 95 16.85 -14.12 -10.53
C VAL A 95 17.92 -13.38 -9.75
N SER A 96 19.18 -13.77 -9.93
CA SER A 96 20.34 -13.12 -9.32
C SER A 96 20.41 -11.65 -9.73
N SER A 97 19.64 -10.80 -9.04
CA SER A 97 19.92 -9.38 -8.93
C SER A 97 21.04 -9.25 -7.90
N ALA A 98 22.10 -8.58 -8.31
CA ALA A 98 23.30 -8.40 -7.51
C ALA A 98 22.97 -7.73 -6.17
N SER A 99 23.43 -8.36 -5.09
CA SER A 99 23.71 -7.76 -3.77
C SER A 99 22.67 -6.78 -3.22
N VAL A 100 21.56 -7.28 -2.69
CA VAL A 100 20.88 -6.62 -1.56
C VAL A 100 21.36 -7.34 -0.30
N HIS A 101 22.37 -6.74 0.32
CA HIS A 101 22.92 -7.19 1.58
C HIS A 101 21.90 -6.87 2.67
N ASP A 102 21.15 -7.86 3.15
CA ASP A 102 20.62 -7.78 4.52
C ASP A 102 21.84 -7.94 5.45
N PRO A 103 22.14 -7.00 6.35
CA PRO A 103 23.02 -7.30 7.47
C PRO A 103 22.20 -8.14 8.46
N ALA A 104 22.60 -9.40 8.61
CA ALA A 104 22.21 -10.21 9.76
C ALA A 104 22.70 -9.53 11.06
N PRO A 105 22.02 -9.73 12.19
CA PRO A 105 22.44 -9.17 13.48
C PRO A 105 23.83 -9.74 13.89
N PRO A 106 24.66 -8.98 14.61
CA PRO A 106 26.04 -9.37 14.89
C PRO A 106 26.09 -10.61 15.78
N ALA A 107 26.61 -11.72 15.23
CA ALA A 107 27.01 -12.88 16.00
C ALA A 107 28.41 -12.65 16.57
N THR A 108 28.51 -12.61 17.89
CA THR A 108 29.77 -12.71 18.64
C THR A 108 30.31 -14.13 18.59
N GLY A 109 31.61 -14.32 18.34
CA GLY A 109 32.31 -15.56 18.70
C GLY A 109 33.32 -16.05 17.66
N GLU A 110 34.57 -16.05 18.08
CA GLU A 110 35.77 -16.58 17.43
C GLU A 110 35.66 -18.06 17.06
N ASP A 111 36.13 -18.44 15.86
CA ASP A 111 37.17 -19.49 15.67
C ASP A 111 37.29 -19.86 14.17
N ALA A 112 38.46 -19.58 13.60
CA ALA A 112 38.83 -19.94 12.24
C ALA A 112 39.54 -21.31 12.20
N ILE A 113 39.07 -22.22 11.35
CA ILE A 113 39.78 -23.46 10.98
C ILE A 113 39.87 -23.53 9.45
N PRO A 114 41.05 -23.81 8.84
CA PRO A 114 41.22 -23.75 7.40
C PRO A 114 40.75 -25.02 6.67
N ALA A 115 40.38 -24.80 5.42
CA ALA A 115 39.78 -25.73 4.47
C ALA A 115 40.67 -26.92 4.11
N GLY A 116 40.08 -28.13 4.15
CA GLY A 116 40.58 -29.32 3.47
C GLY A 116 39.80 -29.55 2.18
N GLU A 117 40.49 -29.49 1.05
CA GLU A 117 39.99 -29.89 -0.27
C GLU A 117 39.65 -31.38 -0.29
N GLN A 118 38.41 -31.73 -0.64
CA GLN A 118 38.07 -33.09 -1.07
C GLN A 118 37.16 -33.05 -2.29
N HIS A 119 37.69 -33.64 -3.37
CA HIS A 119 36.97 -34.08 -4.55
C HIS A 119 35.75 -34.95 -4.19
N SER A 120 34.58 -34.62 -4.72
CA SER A 120 33.55 -35.64 -4.99
C SER A 120 32.69 -35.26 -6.20
N ASN A 121 32.93 -36.02 -7.28
CA ASN A 121 32.06 -36.32 -8.41
C ASN A 121 30.58 -35.89 -8.29
N LEU A 122 30.10 -35.04 -9.21
CA LEU A 122 28.67 -34.87 -9.46
C LEU A 122 28.31 -35.28 -10.91
N ARG A 123 27.97 -36.55 -11.03
CA ARG A 123 27.14 -37.10 -12.10
C ARG A 123 25.69 -36.80 -11.72
N GLY A 124 25.11 -35.71 -12.25
CA GLY A 124 23.73 -35.31 -11.91
C GLY A 124 23.20 -34.13 -12.73
N THR A 125 22.97 -34.32 -14.04
CA THR A 125 22.53 -33.24 -14.94
C THR A 125 21.04 -33.27 -15.31
N ALA A 126 20.27 -34.25 -14.82
CA ALA A 126 18.86 -34.43 -15.18
C ALA A 126 17.85 -33.86 -14.16
N ALA A 127 18.07 -34.07 -12.85
CA ALA A 127 17.15 -33.62 -11.80
C ALA A 127 16.99 -32.08 -11.71
N PRO A 128 18.06 -31.26 -11.83
CA PRO A 128 17.93 -29.80 -11.79
C PRO A 128 17.07 -29.23 -12.93
N ARG A 129 17.10 -29.87 -14.12
CA ARG A 129 16.33 -29.43 -15.29
C ARG A 129 14.84 -29.71 -15.13
N GLN A 130 14.46 -30.88 -14.63
CA GLN A 130 13.06 -31.24 -14.42
C GLN A 130 12.38 -30.36 -13.35
N HIS A 131 13.09 -30.05 -12.26
CA HIS A 131 12.57 -29.11 -11.26
C HIS A 131 12.39 -27.70 -11.81
N ALA A 132 13.34 -27.20 -12.62
CA ALA A 132 13.23 -25.91 -13.29
C ALA A 132 12.07 -25.87 -14.29
N GLU A 133 11.87 -26.94 -15.07
CA GLU A 133 10.76 -27.06 -16.02
C GLU A 133 9.40 -27.07 -15.30
N HIS A 134 9.26 -27.81 -14.20
CA HIS A 134 8.02 -27.83 -13.41
C HIS A 134 7.73 -26.47 -12.76
N HIS A 135 8.77 -25.78 -12.29
CA HIS A 135 8.66 -24.44 -11.72
C HIS A 135 8.20 -23.41 -12.77
N GLU A 136 8.78 -23.45 -13.97
CA GLU A 136 8.37 -22.57 -15.07
C GLU A 136 6.94 -22.89 -15.53
N GLN A 137 6.56 -24.16 -15.60
CA GLN A 137 5.20 -24.57 -15.90
C GLN A 137 4.19 -24.00 -14.88
N GLU A 138 4.52 -24.07 -13.59
CA GLU A 138 3.69 -23.49 -12.53
C GLU A 138 3.63 -21.96 -12.62
N ARG A 139 4.77 -21.31 -12.92
CA ARG A 139 4.85 -19.88 -13.18
C ARG A 139 3.87 -19.45 -14.28
N GLN A 140 3.82 -20.18 -15.40
CA GLN A 140 2.92 -19.85 -16.52
C GLN A 140 1.43 -19.96 -16.14
N VAL A 141 1.06 -20.95 -15.33
CA VAL A 141 -0.34 -21.09 -14.86
C VAL A 141 -0.72 -19.93 -13.94
N ARG A 142 0.16 -19.53 -13.02
CA ARG A 142 -0.06 -18.39 -12.11
C ARG A 142 -0.16 -17.06 -12.86
N LEU A 143 0.73 -16.83 -13.81
CA LEU A 143 0.65 -15.65 -14.69
C LEU A 143 -0.67 -15.63 -15.47
N THR A 144 -1.17 -16.79 -15.89
CA THR A 144 -2.48 -16.88 -16.56
C THR A 144 -3.63 -16.52 -15.62
N ALA A 145 -3.64 -17.01 -14.38
CA ALA A 145 -4.63 -16.60 -13.38
C ALA A 145 -4.60 -15.09 -13.10
N GLN A 146 -3.41 -14.52 -12.89
CA GLN A 146 -3.26 -13.07 -12.71
C GLN A 146 -3.80 -12.29 -13.92
N ARG A 147 -3.46 -12.71 -15.15
CA ARG A 147 -3.93 -12.05 -16.37
C ARG A 147 -5.45 -12.10 -16.52
N ILE A 148 -6.09 -13.22 -16.18
CA ILE A 148 -7.56 -13.31 -16.22
C ILE A 148 -8.17 -12.32 -15.22
N LEU A 149 -7.66 -12.28 -13.98
CA LEU A 149 -8.13 -11.33 -12.98
C LEU A 149 -7.96 -9.88 -13.46
N THR A 150 -6.78 -9.51 -13.96
CA THR A 150 -6.50 -8.12 -14.34
C THR A 150 -7.24 -7.72 -15.62
N ALA A 151 -7.37 -8.61 -16.60
CA ALA A 151 -8.12 -8.34 -17.83
C ALA A 151 -9.61 -8.06 -17.56
N HIS A 152 -10.20 -8.77 -16.61
CA HIS A 152 -11.62 -8.62 -16.29
C HIS A 152 -11.92 -7.57 -15.22
N LEU A 153 -10.90 -7.05 -14.54
CA LEU A 153 -11.06 -5.93 -13.61
C LEU A 153 -10.59 -4.60 -14.19
N ASN A 154 -9.95 -4.61 -15.36
CA ASN A 154 -9.61 -3.41 -16.10
C ASN A 154 -10.88 -2.78 -16.70
N THR A 155 -11.13 -1.50 -16.42
CA THR A 155 -12.31 -0.78 -16.94
C THR A 155 -12.12 -0.30 -18.38
N GLY A 156 -10.91 -0.33 -18.92
CA GLY A 156 -10.53 0.37 -20.14
C GLY A 156 -10.26 1.86 -19.86
N ASN A 157 -10.43 2.70 -20.89
CA ASN A 157 -10.05 4.11 -20.84
C ASN A 157 -11.00 5.01 -20.04
N ASP A 158 -12.22 4.55 -19.77
CA ASP A 158 -13.24 5.32 -19.03
C ASP A 158 -13.84 4.44 -17.91
N PRO A 159 -13.45 4.67 -16.64
CA PRO A 159 -14.00 3.94 -15.50
C PRO A 159 -15.51 4.08 -15.28
N GLU A 160 -16.14 5.14 -15.82
CA GLU A 160 -17.60 5.36 -15.72
C GLU A 160 -18.37 4.60 -16.80
N HIS A 161 -17.71 4.24 -17.90
CA HIS A 161 -18.27 3.44 -18.99
C HIS A 161 -17.34 2.26 -19.33
N PRO A 162 -17.27 1.25 -18.45
CA PRO A 162 -16.29 0.18 -18.59
C PRO A 162 -16.55 -0.70 -19.82
N VAL A 163 -15.48 -1.35 -20.29
CA VAL A 163 -15.53 -2.31 -21.41
C VAL A 163 -16.45 -3.50 -21.12
N GLU A 164 -17.01 -4.14 -22.15
CA GLU A 164 -17.96 -5.27 -22.00
C GLU A 164 -17.38 -6.49 -21.26
N THR A 165 -16.05 -6.64 -21.26
CA THR A 165 -15.36 -7.72 -20.53
C THR A 165 -15.20 -7.44 -19.04
N PHE A 166 -15.48 -6.22 -18.58
CA PHE A 166 -15.33 -5.85 -17.18
C PHE A 166 -16.32 -6.60 -16.27
N TRP A 167 -15.84 -7.06 -15.12
CA TRP A 167 -16.62 -7.70 -14.08
C TRP A 167 -16.81 -6.73 -12.91
N PRO A 168 -18.01 -6.12 -12.76
CA PRO A 168 -18.29 -5.22 -11.65
C PRO A 168 -18.42 -5.98 -10.33
N ASP A 169 -18.25 -5.25 -9.23
CA ASP A 169 -18.52 -5.69 -7.85
C ASP A 169 -17.77 -6.97 -7.42
N ILE A 170 -16.52 -7.10 -7.87
CA ILE A 170 -15.66 -8.25 -7.55
C ILE A 170 -14.80 -7.98 -6.33
N ASP A 171 -14.83 -8.92 -5.39
CA ASP A 171 -13.93 -9.01 -4.26
C ASP A 171 -12.72 -9.89 -4.58
N LEU A 172 -11.52 -9.42 -4.23
CA LEU A 172 -10.26 -10.15 -4.39
C LEU A 172 -9.67 -10.56 -3.05
N ASP A 173 -9.40 -11.84 -2.87
CA ASP A 173 -8.68 -12.38 -1.72
C ASP A 173 -7.36 -13.03 -2.13
N LEU A 174 -6.31 -12.22 -2.21
CA LEU A 174 -4.94 -12.62 -2.51
C LEU A 174 -4.07 -12.64 -1.24
N THR A 175 -4.69 -12.86 -0.08
CA THR A 175 -4.01 -12.95 1.22
C THR A 175 -2.92 -14.04 1.18
N GLY A 176 -1.68 -13.68 1.49
CA GLY A 176 -0.55 -14.61 1.49
C GLY A 176 -0.09 -15.09 0.11
N ALA A 177 -0.67 -14.57 -0.98
CA ALA A 177 -0.33 -15.01 -2.34
C ALA A 177 1.07 -14.52 -2.76
N THR A 178 1.78 -15.33 -3.53
CA THR A 178 2.99 -14.91 -4.25
C THR A 178 2.62 -14.46 -5.65
N LEU A 179 2.76 -13.17 -5.93
CA LEU A 179 2.39 -12.50 -7.17
C LEU A 179 3.63 -12.08 -7.94
N LEU A 180 3.61 -12.26 -9.27
CA LEU A 180 4.76 -12.05 -10.15
C LEU A 180 4.46 -10.97 -11.17
N ASP A 181 5.28 -9.91 -11.23
CA ASP A 181 5.12 -8.79 -12.16
C ASP A 181 3.64 -8.33 -12.21
N PHE A 182 3.05 -8.15 -11.03
CA PHE A 182 1.60 -7.99 -10.87
C PHE A 182 1.17 -6.60 -11.33
N ASP A 183 0.56 -6.55 -12.50
CA ASP A 183 0.05 -5.31 -13.07
C ASP A 183 -1.48 -5.24 -12.94
N PHE A 184 -1.94 -4.40 -12.01
CA PHE A 184 -3.33 -4.09 -11.75
C PHE A 184 -3.71 -2.70 -12.28
N THR A 185 -2.89 -2.09 -13.13
CA THR A 185 -3.11 -0.73 -13.66
C THR A 185 -4.48 -0.58 -14.32
N GLY A 186 -5.18 0.51 -14.00
CA GLY A 186 -6.50 0.85 -14.53
C GLY A 186 -7.61 -0.12 -14.13
N CYS A 187 -7.36 -0.98 -13.14
CA CYS A 187 -8.36 -1.92 -12.64
C CYS A 187 -9.28 -1.28 -11.60
N ARG A 188 -10.49 -1.83 -11.48
CA ARG A 188 -11.47 -1.49 -10.46
C ARG A 188 -11.93 -2.74 -9.74
N ALA A 189 -11.90 -2.72 -8.41
CA ALA A 189 -12.35 -3.83 -7.57
C ALA A 189 -13.19 -3.32 -6.40
N SER A 190 -14.06 -4.19 -5.87
CA SER A 190 -14.86 -3.92 -4.67
C SER A 190 -13.96 -3.98 -3.43
N ASN A 191 -13.79 -5.16 -2.82
CA ASN A 191 -12.81 -5.38 -1.76
C ASN A 191 -11.53 -5.99 -2.33
N ALA A 192 -10.38 -5.65 -1.76
CA ALA A 192 -9.11 -6.25 -2.17
C ALA A 192 -8.18 -6.54 -0.99
N HIS A 193 -7.95 -7.83 -0.74
CA HIS A 193 -7.11 -8.30 0.35
C HIS A 193 -5.78 -8.83 -0.18
N PHE A 194 -4.71 -8.14 0.14
CA PHE A 194 -3.31 -8.46 -0.14
C PHE A 194 -2.50 -8.63 1.16
N THR A 195 -3.18 -8.90 2.28
CA THR A 195 -2.50 -9.08 3.57
C THR A 195 -1.49 -10.23 3.48
N GLN A 196 -0.25 -9.99 3.91
CA GLN A 196 0.86 -10.94 3.81
C GLN A 196 1.19 -11.41 2.37
N ALA A 197 0.66 -10.77 1.34
CA ALA A 197 1.01 -11.08 -0.05
C ALA A 197 2.47 -10.68 -0.35
N GLN A 198 3.11 -11.42 -1.26
CA GLN A 198 4.48 -11.17 -1.70
C GLN A 198 4.47 -10.82 -3.18
N PHE A 199 4.90 -9.60 -3.50
CA PHE A 199 5.03 -9.09 -4.87
C PHE A 199 6.49 -9.19 -5.31
N HIS A 200 6.77 -10.06 -6.29
CA HIS A 200 8.08 -10.20 -6.90
C HIS A 200 8.10 -9.60 -8.30
N GLY A 201 9.14 -8.84 -8.61
CA GLY A 201 9.16 -7.98 -9.79
C GLY A 201 8.41 -6.66 -9.51
N GLY A 202 8.16 -5.90 -10.57
CA GLY A 202 7.40 -4.65 -10.46
C GLY A 202 5.93 -4.91 -10.13
N ALA A 203 5.31 -4.04 -9.32
CA ALA A 203 3.89 -4.12 -8.98
C ALA A 203 3.17 -2.83 -9.38
N GLY A 204 2.27 -2.92 -10.35
CA GLY A 204 1.53 -1.77 -10.90
C GLY A 204 0.14 -1.62 -10.28
N PHE A 205 -0.15 -0.46 -9.72
CA PHE A 205 -1.46 -0.06 -9.20
C PHE A 205 -1.87 1.34 -9.69
N HIS A 206 -1.38 1.74 -10.87
CA HIS A 206 -1.68 3.05 -11.42
C HIS A 206 -3.17 3.20 -11.70
N GLU A 207 -3.75 4.32 -11.28
CA GLU A 207 -5.13 4.69 -11.57
C GLU A 207 -6.15 3.60 -11.19
N VAL A 208 -5.82 2.77 -10.19
CA VAL A 208 -6.71 1.73 -9.68
C VAL A 208 -7.81 2.37 -8.82
N ILE A 209 -9.02 1.83 -8.92
CA ILE A 209 -10.15 2.24 -8.07
C ILE A 209 -10.54 1.07 -7.16
N PHE A 210 -10.40 1.25 -5.86
CA PHE A 210 -10.97 0.34 -4.86
C PHE A 210 -12.25 0.95 -4.31
N ASP A 211 -13.40 0.33 -4.62
CA ASP A 211 -14.72 0.82 -4.22
C ASP A 211 -15.01 0.61 -2.74
N SER A 212 -14.45 -0.44 -2.15
CA SER A 212 -14.57 -0.78 -0.73
C SER A 212 -13.19 -0.93 -0.09
N LYS A 213 -13.07 -1.78 0.93
CA LYS A 213 -11.86 -1.88 1.74
C LYS A 213 -10.72 -2.52 0.96
N ALA A 214 -9.51 -2.00 1.16
CA ALA A 214 -8.28 -2.61 0.67
C ALA A 214 -7.31 -2.87 1.83
N GLY A 215 -6.61 -4.01 1.82
CA GLY A 215 -5.71 -4.38 2.90
C GLY A 215 -4.39 -4.94 2.40
N PHE A 216 -3.28 -4.28 2.72
CA PHE A 216 -1.90 -4.62 2.39
C PHE A 216 -1.05 -4.88 3.65
N ASN A 217 -1.70 -5.20 4.78
CA ASN A 217 -1.02 -5.45 6.04
C ASN A 217 0.04 -6.53 5.89
N GLU A 218 1.27 -6.24 6.35
CA GLU A 218 2.41 -7.15 6.28
C GLU A 218 2.75 -7.66 4.87
N ALA A 219 2.25 -7.00 3.82
CA ALA A 219 2.62 -7.32 2.44
C ALA A 219 4.09 -6.96 2.17
N LEU A 220 4.73 -7.72 1.28
CA LEU A 220 6.13 -7.54 0.91
C LEU A 220 6.22 -7.18 -0.57
N PHE A 221 6.80 -6.02 -0.88
CA PHE A 221 7.10 -5.59 -2.24
C PHE A 221 8.60 -5.67 -2.49
N HIS A 222 9.02 -6.68 -3.26
CA HIS A 222 10.44 -6.95 -3.52
C HIS A 222 11.00 -6.15 -4.69
N GLY A 223 10.16 -5.62 -5.56
CA GLY A 223 10.52 -4.67 -6.62
C GLY A 223 9.79 -3.34 -6.43
N ASP A 224 9.93 -2.45 -7.42
CA ASP A 224 9.26 -1.15 -7.42
C ASP A 224 7.74 -1.30 -7.44
N VAL A 225 7.05 -0.40 -6.74
CA VAL A 225 5.59 -0.37 -6.70
C VAL A 225 5.04 1.02 -6.99
N GLU A 226 4.01 1.07 -7.82
CA GLU A 226 3.44 2.31 -8.33
C GLU A 226 1.93 2.37 -8.05
N PHE A 227 1.56 3.07 -6.97
CA PHE A 227 0.19 3.44 -6.58
C PHE A 227 -0.20 4.82 -7.12
N ASN A 228 0.38 5.25 -8.23
CA ASN A 228 0.17 6.61 -8.74
C ASN A 228 -1.27 6.80 -9.21
N GLY A 229 -1.94 7.86 -8.75
CA GLY A 229 -3.32 8.14 -9.12
C GLY A 229 -4.35 7.13 -8.58
N VAL A 230 -3.97 6.19 -7.72
CA VAL A 230 -4.91 5.25 -7.10
C VAL A 230 -6.01 5.98 -6.32
N GLN A 231 -7.21 5.44 -6.32
CA GLN A 231 -8.36 5.93 -5.57
C GLN A 231 -8.86 4.86 -4.61
N PHE A 232 -8.70 5.08 -3.31
CA PHE A 232 -9.32 4.28 -2.26
C PHE A 232 -10.57 5.01 -1.77
N ARG A 233 -11.76 4.48 -2.08
CA ARG A 233 -13.04 5.10 -1.67
C ARG A 233 -13.34 4.92 -0.19
N GLU A 234 -12.83 3.83 0.39
CA GLU A 234 -13.01 3.47 1.79
C GLU A 234 -11.67 3.29 2.51
N ILE A 235 -11.68 2.69 3.70
CA ILE A 235 -10.51 2.47 4.54
C ILE A 235 -9.48 1.57 3.83
N VAL A 236 -8.20 1.93 3.96
CA VAL A 236 -7.08 1.12 3.49
C VAL A 236 -6.01 0.94 4.56
N GLU A 237 -5.47 -0.27 4.70
CA GLU A 237 -4.49 -0.61 5.72
C GLU A 237 -3.18 -1.13 5.09
N PHE A 238 -2.06 -0.53 5.46
CA PHE A 238 -0.68 -0.84 5.09
C PHE A 238 0.17 -1.12 6.35
N SER A 239 -0.44 -1.60 7.42
CA SER A 239 0.25 -1.83 8.69
C SER A 239 1.34 -2.90 8.53
N GLY A 240 2.57 -2.57 8.90
CA GLY A 240 3.72 -3.47 8.79
C GLY A 240 4.13 -3.84 7.35
N VAL A 241 3.61 -3.14 6.33
CA VAL A 241 4.02 -3.33 4.94
C VAL A 241 5.51 -3.05 4.79
N ARG A 242 6.19 -3.77 3.87
CA ARG A 242 7.60 -3.55 3.56
C ARG A 242 7.81 -3.36 2.07
N PHE A 243 8.36 -2.19 1.72
CA PHE A 243 8.81 -1.86 0.38
C PHE A 243 10.34 -1.96 0.35
N TYR A 244 10.88 -2.93 -0.37
CA TYR A 244 12.33 -3.13 -0.48
C TYR A 244 12.98 -2.21 -1.52
N CYS A 245 12.21 -1.79 -2.53
CA CYS A 245 12.59 -0.83 -3.55
C CYS A 245 11.69 0.40 -3.48
N ASP A 246 11.61 1.19 -4.55
CA ASP A 246 10.89 2.47 -4.54
C ASP A 246 9.37 2.25 -4.49
N ALA A 247 8.69 3.08 -3.70
CA ALA A 247 7.24 3.04 -3.55
C ALA A 247 6.65 4.42 -3.84
N SER A 248 5.86 4.51 -4.91
CA SER A 248 5.29 5.76 -5.38
C SER A 248 3.77 5.80 -5.18
N PHE A 249 3.28 6.84 -4.52
CA PHE A 249 1.87 7.16 -4.25
C PHE A 249 1.51 8.54 -4.83
N HIS A 250 2.16 8.95 -5.91
CA HIS A 250 1.99 10.28 -6.47
C HIS A 250 0.54 10.50 -6.91
N ARG A 251 -0.04 11.62 -6.49
CA ARG A 251 -1.43 11.99 -6.81
C ARG A 251 -2.46 10.92 -6.41
N ALA A 252 -2.14 10.06 -5.46
CA ALA A 252 -3.10 9.11 -4.90
C ALA A 252 -4.19 9.84 -4.09
N HIS A 253 -5.39 9.27 -4.07
CA HIS A 253 -6.56 9.78 -3.36
C HIS A 253 -7.06 8.76 -2.34
N PHE A 254 -7.07 9.16 -1.07
CA PHE A 254 -7.58 8.36 0.04
C PHE A 254 -8.81 9.03 0.63
N HIS A 255 -10.00 8.51 0.30
CA HIS A 255 -11.26 9.04 0.80
C HIS A 255 -11.58 8.58 2.22
N GLY A 256 -11.26 7.31 2.53
CA GLY A 256 -11.30 6.76 3.87
C GLY A 256 -10.03 7.02 4.67
N ASN A 257 -10.02 6.50 5.90
CA ASN A 257 -8.81 6.52 6.73
C ASN A 257 -7.75 5.56 6.17
N VAL A 258 -6.48 5.91 6.32
CA VAL A 258 -5.35 5.09 5.89
C VAL A 258 -4.31 4.90 6.99
N GLY A 259 -3.86 3.65 7.17
CA GLY A 259 -2.87 3.27 8.18
C GLY A 259 -1.58 2.73 7.57
N PHE A 260 -0.45 3.40 7.79
CA PHE A 260 0.92 2.95 7.52
C PHE A 260 1.67 2.62 8.83
N TYR A 261 0.97 2.07 9.83
CA TYR A 261 1.53 1.82 11.15
C TYR A 261 2.70 0.83 11.07
N GLY A 262 3.89 1.24 11.52
CA GLY A 262 5.09 0.41 11.45
C GLY A 262 5.54 0.02 10.03
N ALA A 263 5.05 0.71 8.99
CA ALA A 263 5.45 0.48 7.61
C ALA A 263 6.96 0.75 7.42
N GLN A 264 7.61 0.00 6.51
CA GLN A 264 9.02 0.17 6.21
C GLN A 264 9.22 0.47 4.73
N PHE A 265 9.80 1.63 4.43
CA PHE A 265 10.20 2.06 3.10
C PHE A 265 11.72 2.00 3.03
N ARG A 266 12.28 0.93 2.43
CA ARG A 266 13.73 0.77 2.29
C ARG A 266 14.28 1.55 1.09
N GLY A 267 13.52 1.64 0.01
CA GLY A 267 13.75 2.57 -1.10
C GLY A 267 13.07 3.93 -0.88
N SER A 268 13.07 4.75 -1.92
CA SER A 268 12.44 6.08 -1.89
C SER A 268 10.92 5.97 -1.77
N ALA A 269 10.32 6.82 -0.93
CA ALA A 269 8.88 6.88 -0.72
C ALA A 269 8.30 8.20 -1.28
N GLY A 270 7.55 8.11 -2.38
CA GLY A 270 6.97 9.26 -3.07
C GLY A 270 5.51 9.48 -2.73
N PHE A 271 5.16 10.64 -2.17
CA PHE A 271 3.80 11.08 -1.86
C PHE A 271 3.48 12.46 -2.48
N HIS A 272 4.18 12.83 -3.56
CA HIS A 272 3.95 14.10 -4.25
C HIS A 272 2.48 14.26 -4.72
N GLY A 273 1.86 15.37 -4.33
CA GLY A 273 0.48 15.71 -4.70
C GLY A 273 -0.59 14.76 -4.17
N VAL A 274 -0.26 13.88 -3.22
CA VAL A 274 -1.23 12.97 -2.59
C VAL A 274 -2.34 13.75 -1.88
N ARG A 275 -3.55 13.20 -1.85
CA ARG A 275 -4.69 13.76 -1.11
C ARG A 275 -5.25 12.75 -0.12
N PHE A 276 -5.16 13.08 1.16
CA PHE A 276 -5.80 12.35 2.25
C PHE A 276 -7.04 13.12 2.70
N HIS A 277 -8.22 12.65 2.27
CA HIS A 277 -9.49 13.22 2.72
C HIS A 277 -9.87 12.72 4.12
N GLY A 278 -9.59 11.44 4.40
CA GLY A 278 -9.67 10.85 5.73
C GLY A 278 -8.39 11.07 6.55
N ASN A 279 -8.34 10.46 7.75
CA ASN A 279 -7.14 10.51 8.59
C ASN A 279 -6.06 9.58 8.05
N VAL A 280 -4.79 10.00 8.16
CA VAL A 280 -3.62 9.17 7.83
C VAL A 280 -2.71 8.98 9.04
N GLY A 281 -2.31 7.73 9.29
CA GLY A 281 -1.38 7.38 10.35
C GLY A 281 -0.10 6.75 9.81
N PHE A 282 1.05 7.31 10.13
CA PHE A 282 2.41 6.80 9.89
C PHE A 282 3.13 6.46 11.21
N ASN A 283 2.39 6.14 12.27
CA ASN A 283 3.00 5.95 13.59
C ASN A 283 4.01 4.79 13.56
N GLY A 284 5.22 5.05 14.05
CA GLY A 284 6.32 4.09 14.02
C GLY A 284 6.81 3.69 12.62
N ALA A 285 6.36 4.36 11.55
CA ALA A 285 6.84 4.09 10.20
C ALA A 285 8.32 4.48 10.04
N GLN A 286 9.03 3.74 9.19
CA GLN A 286 10.46 3.91 8.95
C GLN A 286 10.71 4.19 7.47
N PHE A 287 11.32 5.34 7.18
CA PHE A 287 11.74 5.77 5.86
C PHE A 287 13.27 5.75 5.81
N HIS A 288 13.85 4.75 5.17
CA HIS A 288 15.31 4.56 5.18
C HIS A 288 16.03 5.40 4.13
N ASP A 289 15.37 5.68 3.00
CA ASP A 289 15.82 6.61 1.97
C ASP A 289 14.90 7.86 1.99
N ARG A 290 14.91 8.64 0.90
CA ARG A 290 14.14 9.87 0.77
C ARG A 290 12.63 9.64 0.88
N ALA A 291 11.95 10.50 1.63
CA ALA A 291 10.49 10.54 1.73
C ALA A 291 9.94 11.90 1.28
N GLY A 292 9.17 11.92 0.20
CA GLY A 292 8.68 13.16 -0.41
C GLY A 292 7.17 13.37 -0.31
N PHE A 293 6.72 14.30 0.52
CA PHE A 293 5.34 14.78 0.68
C PHE A 293 5.10 16.16 0.03
N TYR A 294 5.83 16.46 -1.05
CA TYR A 294 5.69 17.70 -1.82
C TYR A 294 4.25 17.92 -2.28
N GLU A 295 3.67 19.10 -2.04
CA GLU A 295 2.27 19.44 -2.40
C GLU A 295 1.21 18.47 -1.83
N ALA A 296 1.56 17.67 -0.81
CA ALA A 296 0.62 16.75 -0.17
C ALA A 296 -0.50 17.54 0.53
N ARG A 297 -1.74 17.02 0.47
CA ARG A 297 -2.91 17.61 1.12
C ARG A 297 -3.51 16.67 2.17
N PHE A 298 -3.64 17.18 3.38
CA PHE A 298 -4.22 16.47 4.52
C PHE A 298 -5.50 17.18 4.98
N ASP A 299 -6.66 16.77 4.46
CA ASP A 299 -7.95 17.32 4.88
C ASP A 299 -8.35 16.76 6.25
N GLY A 300 -8.11 15.46 6.45
CA GLY A 300 -8.14 14.80 7.76
C GLY A 300 -6.86 15.02 8.57
N GLY A 301 -6.79 14.42 9.76
CA GLY A 301 -5.60 14.46 10.61
C GLY A 301 -4.47 13.56 10.07
N ALA A 302 -3.23 14.02 10.17
CA ALA A 302 -2.04 13.27 9.77
C ALA A 302 -1.13 13.04 10.98
N VAL A 303 -0.76 11.80 11.26
CA VAL A 303 0.01 11.47 12.47
C VAL A 303 1.25 10.66 12.13
N PHE A 304 2.42 11.23 12.40
CA PHE A 304 3.76 10.68 12.20
C PHE A 304 4.46 10.40 13.54
N ASN A 305 3.71 10.13 14.60
CA ASN A 305 4.31 9.97 15.93
C ASN A 305 5.27 8.78 15.95
N GLU A 306 6.43 8.96 16.58
CA GLU A 306 7.49 7.95 16.67
C GLU A 306 8.00 7.43 15.31
N ALA A 307 7.65 8.09 14.20
CA ALA A 307 8.19 7.76 12.89
C ALA A 307 9.68 8.12 12.81
N ARG A 308 10.39 7.45 11.91
CA ARG A 308 11.82 7.65 11.69
C ARG A 308 12.10 7.89 10.21
N PHE A 309 12.84 8.96 9.93
CA PHE A 309 13.31 9.34 8.60
C PHE A 309 14.84 9.30 8.61
N ASP A 310 15.43 8.22 8.11
CA ASP A 310 16.89 8.09 7.96
C ASP A 310 17.42 8.91 6.77
N GLY A 311 16.66 8.93 5.66
CA GLY A 311 16.90 9.84 4.54
C GLY A 311 16.17 11.17 4.69
N ASP A 312 16.31 12.03 3.67
CA ASP A 312 15.70 13.36 3.66
C ASP A 312 14.18 13.30 3.56
N ALA A 313 13.49 14.19 4.26
CA ALA A 313 12.04 14.31 4.28
C ALA A 313 11.57 15.67 3.76
N GLY A 314 10.79 15.70 2.68
CA GLY A 314 10.28 16.93 2.09
C GLY A 314 8.78 17.10 2.28
N PHE A 315 8.32 18.20 2.87
CA PHE A 315 6.91 18.61 3.03
C PHE A 315 6.64 19.97 2.36
N HIS A 316 7.38 20.27 1.30
CA HIS A 316 7.33 21.56 0.62
C HIS A 316 5.95 21.79 0.00
N GLU A 317 5.39 22.98 0.18
CA GLU A 317 4.06 23.37 -0.30
C GLU A 317 2.93 22.44 0.18
N ALA A 318 3.19 21.62 1.22
CA ALA A 318 2.18 20.76 1.81
C ALA A 318 1.10 21.59 2.51
N GLN A 319 -0.13 21.09 2.48
CA GLN A 319 -1.29 21.76 3.06
C GLN A 319 -2.02 20.85 4.04
N SER A 320 -2.38 21.37 5.21
CA SER A 320 -3.26 20.66 6.13
C SER A 320 -4.48 21.50 6.52
N HIS A 321 -5.64 20.85 6.58
CA HIS A 321 -6.83 21.34 7.25
C HIS A 321 -7.00 20.65 8.61
N GLY A 322 -6.73 19.35 8.67
CA GLY A 322 -6.66 18.59 9.91
C GLY A 322 -5.36 18.82 10.70
N PRO A 323 -5.31 18.35 11.96
CA PRO A 323 -4.11 18.43 12.79
C PRO A 323 -2.99 17.54 12.24
N VAL A 324 -1.73 17.98 12.40
CA VAL A 324 -0.54 17.22 12.01
C VAL A 324 0.33 16.94 13.23
N GLY A 325 0.53 15.66 13.55
CA GLY A 325 1.33 15.22 14.69
C GLY A 325 2.67 14.64 14.27
N PHE A 326 3.74 15.06 14.93
CA PHE A 326 5.12 14.61 14.79
C PHE A 326 5.73 14.30 16.17
N SER A 327 4.92 13.80 17.10
CA SER A 327 5.38 13.61 18.49
C SER A 327 6.40 12.48 18.55
N GLY A 328 7.58 12.74 19.13
CA GLY A 328 8.66 11.76 19.23
C GLY A 328 9.27 11.33 17.89
N VAL A 329 8.96 12.03 16.78
CA VAL A 329 9.53 11.73 15.46
C VAL A 329 11.06 11.91 15.47
N LYS A 330 11.76 11.14 14.66
CA LYS A 330 13.21 11.24 14.47
C LYS A 330 13.56 11.53 13.02
N PHE A 331 13.99 12.75 12.73
CA PHE A 331 14.54 13.15 11.44
C PHE A 331 16.07 13.04 11.50
N HIS A 332 16.62 11.94 10.97
CA HIS A 332 18.06 11.76 10.83
C HIS A 332 18.61 12.49 9.60
N GLY A 333 17.91 12.38 8.46
CA GLY A 333 18.15 13.22 7.28
C GLY A 333 17.61 14.64 7.45
N ASP A 334 17.83 15.47 6.43
CA ASP A 334 17.31 16.84 6.42
C ASP A 334 15.79 16.82 6.24
N VAL A 335 15.09 17.74 6.91
CA VAL A 335 13.65 17.93 6.76
C VAL A 335 13.32 19.36 6.35
N GLY A 336 12.46 19.49 5.33
CA GLY A 336 12.04 20.80 4.83
C GLY A 336 10.52 20.92 4.74
N PHE A 337 9.99 22.06 5.18
CA PHE A 337 8.57 22.42 5.14
C PHE A 337 8.32 23.65 4.25
N TYR A 338 9.24 23.98 3.33
CA TYR A 338 9.22 25.27 2.62
C TYR A 338 7.84 25.63 2.03
N GLU A 339 7.36 26.85 2.31
CA GLU A 339 6.08 27.38 1.82
C GLU A 339 4.86 26.48 2.16
N ALA A 340 4.93 25.67 3.22
CA ALA A 340 3.80 24.84 3.67
C ALA A 340 2.74 25.66 4.43
N HIS A 341 1.48 25.23 4.33
CA HIS A 341 0.33 25.88 4.95
C HIS A 341 -0.44 24.93 5.87
N PHE A 342 -0.37 25.15 7.17
CA PHE A 342 -1.03 24.31 8.18
C PHE A 342 -2.18 25.07 8.85
N HIS A 343 -3.42 24.69 8.53
CA HIS A 343 -4.61 25.29 9.15
C HIS A 343 -4.98 24.60 10.48
N GLY A 344 -4.73 23.30 10.56
CA GLY A 344 -4.83 22.54 11.80
C GLY A 344 -3.66 22.80 12.75
N ASN A 345 -3.76 22.27 13.97
CA ASN A 345 -2.65 22.35 14.93
C ASN A 345 -1.51 21.44 14.48
N VAL A 346 -0.26 21.88 14.69
CA VAL A 346 0.95 21.10 14.39
C VAL A 346 1.74 20.84 15.66
N GLY A 347 2.09 19.59 15.93
CA GLY A 347 2.82 19.23 17.16
C GLY A 347 4.09 18.45 16.88
N PHE A 348 5.24 18.99 17.28
CA PHE A 348 6.57 18.38 17.24
C PHE A 348 7.06 18.00 18.66
N TYR A 349 6.15 17.55 19.52
CA TYR A 349 6.46 17.29 20.93
C TYR A 349 7.52 16.20 21.08
N GLY A 350 8.66 16.51 21.71
CA GLY A 350 9.78 15.57 21.84
C GLY A 350 10.42 15.13 20.51
N ALA A 351 10.16 15.85 19.40
CA ALA A 351 10.74 15.55 18.10
C ALA A 351 12.27 15.72 18.12
N GLN A 352 12.98 14.89 17.36
CA GLN A 352 14.44 14.94 17.24
C GLN A 352 14.85 15.25 15.81
N PHE A 353 15.43 16.43 15.61
CA PHE A 353 15.99 16.88 14.34
C PHE A 353 17.50 16.71 14.38
N ARG A 354 18.00 15.60 13.83
CA ARG A 354 19.45 15.33 13.71
C ARG A 354 20.03 15.98 12.45
N GLY A 355 19.32 15.89 11.34
CA GLY A 355 19.57 16.71 10.15
C GLY A 355 19.11 18.15 10.32
N SER A 356 19.23 18.92 9.24
CA SER A 356 18.75 20.31 9.16
C SER A 356 17.22 20.35 9.11
N ALA A 357 16.62 21.34 9.76
CA ALA A 357 15.17 21.55 9.78
C ALA A 357 14.83 22.93 9.18
N GLY A 358 14.25 22.93 7.98
CA GLY A 358 13.87 24.14 7.25
C GLY A 358 12.38 24.44 7.33
N PHE A 359 12.02 25.59 7.87
CA PHE A 359 10.64 26.11 7.92
C PHE A 359 10.46 27.40 7.10
N HIS A 360 11.31 27.66 6.09
CA HIS A 360 11.25 28.90 5.31
C HIS A 360 9.84 29.14 4.73
N GLY A 361 9.26 30.30 4.99
CA GLY A 361 7.95 30.70 4.45
C GLY A 361 6.75 29.90 4.97
N VAL A 362 6.91 29.06 6.00
CA VAL A 362 5.78 28.25 6.52
C VAL A 362 4.73 29.15 7.15
N ARG A 363 3.46 28.85 6.87
CA ARG A 363 2.32 29.49 7.51
C ARG A 363 1.54 28.53 8.41
N PHE A 364 1.55 28.80 9.71
CA PHE A 364 0.75 28.12 10.72
C PHE A 364 -0.47 28.96 11.09
N HIS A 365 -1.66 28.56 10.66
CA HIS A 365 -2.91 29.18 11.12
C HIS A 365 -3.42 28.56 12.42
N GLY A 366 -3.03 27.31 12.71
CA GLY A 366 -3.28 26.61 13.96
C GLY A 366 -2.25 26.94 15.05
N ASN A 367 -2.37 26.27 16.21
CA ASN A 367 -1.30 26.28 17.20
C ASN A 367 -0.16 25.39 16.72
N VAL A 368 1.08 25.79 16.99
CA VAL A 368 2.28 24.98 16.73
C VAL A 368 3.07 24.78 18.02
N GLY A 369 3.43 23.54 18.33
CA GLY A 369 4.16 23.19 19.55
C GLY A 369 5.43 22.42 19.24
N PHE A 370 6.55 22.85 19.82
CA PHE A 370 7.84 22.18 19.76
C PHE A 370 8.29 21.67 21.14
N ASN A 371 7.37 21.55 22.11
CA ASN A 371 7.76 21.32 23.50
C ASN A 371 8.59 20.03 23.65
N GLY A 372 9.75 20.12 24.29
CA GLY A 372 10.73 19.04 24.45
C GLY A 372 11.49 18.64 23.19
N ALA A 373 11.33 19.35 22.06
CA ALA A 373 12.03 19.03 20.82
C ALA A 373 13.55 19.27 20.95
N GLN A 374 14.31 18.49 20.20
CA GLN A 374 15.78 18.49 20.20
C GLN A 374 16.28 18.78 18.80
N PHE A 375 17.13 19.80 18.65
CA PHE A 375 17.70 20.19 17.37
C PHE A 375 19.23 20.08 17.37
N HIS A 376 19.77 19.23 16.50
CA HIS A 376 21.21 19.04 16.29
C HIS A 376 21.73 19.84 15.10
N GLY A 377 20.98 19.81 13.98
CA GLY A 377 21.35 20.44 12.71
C GLY A 377 21.03 21.94 12.62
N MET A 378 21.09 22.47 11.41
CA MET A 378 20.69 23.85 11.11
C MET A 378 19.18 24.02 11.24
N ILE A 379 18.73 25.23 11.60
CA ILE A 379 17.31 25.55 11.72
C ILE A 379 17.04 26.90 11.08
N GLY A 380 16.01 26.97 10.23
CA GLY A 380 15.55 28.23 9.63
C GLY A 380 14.05 28.44 9.82
N PHE A 381 13.66 29.51 10.52
CA PHE A 381 12.28 30.01 10.64
C PHE A 381 12.07 31.35 9.90
N ASP A 382 12.90 31.69 8.93
CA ASP A 382 12.69 32.86 8.08
C ASP A 382 11.33 32.81 7.37
N GLY A 383 10.68 33.96 7.28
CA GLY A 383 9.36 34.07 6.65
C GLY A 383 8.24 33.31 7.35
N VAL A 384 8.49 32.66 8.50
CA VAL A 384 7.45 31.91 9.23
C VAL A 384 6.37 32.85 9.75
N GLN A 385 5.12 32.49 9.48
CA GLN A 385 3.93 33.20 9.94
C GLN A 385 3.14 32.30 10.88
N VAL A 386 2.78 32.80 12.05
CA VAL A 386 1.96 32.09 13.04
C VAL A 386 0.76 32.95 13.41
N ASP A 387 -0.45 32.51 13.07
CA ASP A 387 -1.68 33.27 13.36
C ASP A 387 -2.14 33.08 14.83
N LYS A 388 -1.76 31.96 15.46
CA LYS A 388 -2.10 31.64 16.86
C LYS A 388 -0.87 31.61 17.76
N ARG A 389 -0.53 30.47 18.34
CA ARG A 389 0.56 30.32 19.32
C ARG A 389 1.63 29.40 18.79
N ILE A 390 2.88 29.75 19.12
CA ILE A 390 4.04 28.89 18.97
C ILE A 390 4.68 28.67 20.34
N GLU A 391 4.92 27.40 20.68
CA GLU A 391 5.46 26.99 21.99
C GLU A 391 6.79 26.25 21.81
N PHE A 392 7.77 26.56 22.65
CA PHE A 392 9.11 25.96 22.65
C PHE A 392 9.55 25.49 24.05
N GLU A 393 8.60 25.12 24.91
CA GLU A 393 8.90 24.74 26.29
C GLU A 393 9.85 23.53 26.35
N GLY A 394 10.96 23.65 27.07
CA GLY A 394 11.91 22.54 27.22
C GLY A 394 12.68 22.17 25.94
N VAL A 395 12.70 23.03 24.92
CA VAL A 395 13.46 22.79 23.69
C VAL A 395 14.97 22.79 23.96
N ARG A 396 15.65 21.80 23.39
CA ARG A 396 17.10 21.63 23.49
C ARG A 396 17.75 21.85 22.12
N VAL A 397 18.86 22.57 22.13
CA VAL A 397 19.59 22.90 20.90
C VAL A 397 21.07 22.58 21.09
N ARG A 398 21.66 21.79 20.20
CA ARG A 398 23.10 21.47 20.23
C ARG A 398 23.92 22.75 20.06
N VAL A 399 25.04 22.99 20.74
CA VAL A 399 25.77 24.29 20.68
C VAL A 399 27.26 24.17 20.34
N ASP A 400 27.78 22.95 20.23
CA ASP A 400 29.20 22.63 20.00
C ASP A 400 29.58 22.52 18.51
N MET A 401 28.63 22.68 17.58
CA MET A 401 28.86 22.47 16.14
C MET A 401 29.04 23.80 15.39
N ALA A 402 30.16 24.01 14.70
CA ALA A 402 30.46 25.26 13.98
C ALA A 402 29.46 25.62 12.86
N HIS A 403 28.86 24.62 12.20
CA HIS A 403 27.84 24.80 11.15
C HIS A 403 26.44 25.13 11.70
N SER A 404 26.28 25.14 13.02
CA SER A 404 25.06 25.58 13.69
C SER A 404 24.92 27.11 13.78
N ALA A 405 25.81 27.87 13.16
CA ALA A 405 25.87 29.32 13.29
C ALA A 405 24.72 30.07 12.60
N ARG A 406 24.04 29.48 11.60
CA ARG A 406 22.80 30.02 11.03
C ARG A 406 21.60 29.36 11.70
N ARG A 407 21.09 30.02 12.71
CA ARG A 407 19.86 29.68 13.43
C ARG A 407 18.95 30.88 13.42
N GLU A 408 17.85 30.75 12.72
CA GLU A 408 16.84 31.78 12.68
C GLU A 408 15.67 31.28 13.50
N TRP A 409 15.56 31.76 14.74
CA TRP A 409 14.42 31.50 15.62
C TRP A 409 13.40 32.63 15.48
N PRO A 410 12.12 32.38 15.78
CA PRO A 410 11.15 33.46 15.96
C PRO A 410 11.67 34.48 16.97
N GLY A 411 11.34 35.76 16.75
CA GLY A 411 11.78 36.84 17.64
C GLY A 411 11.36 36.61 19.10
N GLY A 412 12.22 37.00 20.04
CA GLY A 412 11.96 36.83 21.48
C GLY A 412 12.46 35.51 22.06
N TYR A 413 13.25 34.72 21.33
CA TYR A 413 13.91 33.52 21.84
C TYR A 413 15.43 33.60 21.71
N VAL A 414 16.14 33.08 22.71
CA VAL A 414 17.61 33.01 22.77
C VAL A 414 18.06 31.65 23.25
N ILE A 415 19.25 31.24 22.82
CA ILE A 415 19.87 29.99 23.26
C ILE A 415 20.76 30.29 24.46
N ARG A 416 20.50 29.62 25.58
CA ARG A 416 21.34 29.69 26.78
C ARG A 416 22.11 28.37 26.94
N GLY A 417 23.44 28.45 27.02
CA GLY A 417 24.26 27.32 27.46
C GLY A 417 23.95 26.99 28.92
N ALA A 418 23.96 25.71 29.28
CA ALA A 418 23.61 25.31 30.65
C ALA A 418 24.70 25.73 31.67
N ALA A 419 24.32 25.84 32.95
CA ALA A 419 25.21 26.41 33.99
C ALA A 419 26.30 25.43 34.46
N SER A 420 26.10 24.14 34.22
CA SER A 420 27.02 23.05 34.55
C SER A 420 27.08 22.00 33.44
N ASP A 421 28.18 21.25 33.37
CA ASP A 421 28.41 20.22 32.34
C ASP A 421 27.32 19.12 32.35
N GLU A 422 26.81 18.73 33.53
CA GLU A 422 25.72 17.74 33.66
C GLU A 422 24.40 18.18 32.98
N GLU A 423 24.10 19.48 32.95
CA GLU A 423 22.89 20.00 32.30
C GLU A 423 23.06 20.10 30.77
N THR A 424 24.31 20.10 30.28
CA THR A 424 24.61 20.16 28.85
C THR A 424 24.58 18.81 28.15
N HIS A 425 24.49 17.70 28.89
CA HIS A 425 24.33 16.37 28.33
C HIS A 425 22.86 15.92 28.36
N ILE A 426 22.47 15.15 27.35
CA ILE A 426 21.18 14.48 27.27
C ILE A 426 21.48 12.99 27.12
N ASP A 427 20.90 12.15 27.98
CA ASP A 427 21.12 10.71 27.92
C ASP A 427 20.79 10.15 26.53
N GLY A 428 21.77 9.48 25.92
CA GLY A 428 21.66 8.92 24.58
C GLY A 428 21.83 9.92 23.42
N ALA A 429 22.19 11.19 23.70
CA ALA A 429 22.53 12.18 22.68
C ALA A 429 23.94 12.73 22.87
N GLU A 430 24.72 12.74 21.79
CA GLU A 430 26.10 13.23 21.79
C GLU A 430 26.17 14.77 21.77
N GLY A 431 27.25 15.33 22.33
CA GLY A 431 27.58 16.76 22.25
C GLY A 431 27.07 17.61 23.41
N THR A 432 27.33 18.92 23.30
CA THR A 432 26.92 19.95 24.27
C THR A 432 25.59 20.58 23.86
N TRP A 433 24.66 20.69 24.81
CA TRP A 433 23.30 21.16 24.57
C TRP A 433 22.93 22.39 25.41
N GLY A 434 22.36 23.39 24.74
CA GLY A 434 21.71 24.54 25.38
C GLY A 434 20.18 24.38 25.47
N HIS A 435 19.56 25.34 26.16
CA HIS A 435 18.11 25.51 26.23
C HIS A 435 17.68 26.68 25.36
N LEU A 436 16.58 26.52 24.62
CA LEU A 436 15.91 27.65 23.99
C LEU A 436 14.95 28.26 25.01
N LEU A 437 15.18 29.53 25.34
CA LEU A 437 14.40 30.27 26.33
C LEU A 437 13.82 31.52 25.70
N ARG A 438 12.71 32.00 26.24
CA ARG A 438 12.25 33.34 25.86
C ARG A 438 13.16 34.40 26.46
N THR A 439 13.33 35.53 25.76
CA THR A 439 14.19 36.64 26.17
C THR A 439 13.77 37.32 27.48
N ASP A 440 12.52 37.14 27.92
CA ASP A 440 12.00 37.59 29.22
C ASP A 440 12.28 36.60 30.36
N GLU A 441 12.74 35.39 30.04
CA GLU A 441 13.08 34.31 30.98
C GLU A 441 14.60 34.02 31.03
N SER A 442 15.40 34.67 30.18
CA SER A 442 16.86 34.52 30.05
C SER A 442 17.64 35.52 30.90
#